data_AF-A0AAW5B3I0-F1
#
_entry.id   AF-A0AAW5B3I0-F1
#
_cell.length_a   1.000
_cell.length_b   1.000
_cell.length_c   1.000
_cell.angle_alpha   90.00
_cell.angle_beta   90.00
_cell.angle_gamma   90.00
#
_symmetry.space_group_name_H-M   'P 1'
#
loop_
_entity.id
_entity.type
_entity.pdbx_description
1 polymer ?
#
loop_
_entity_poly.entity_id
_entity_poly.type
_entity_poly.pdbx_seq_one_letter_code
_entity_poly.pdbx_strand_id
1 'polypeptide(L)' 'MKLTDKHSHKPKPDDRSDNVEKLQDMVQDTIQNIEKSHETMRFTDGEEKQAIETKNKRREEAIDAMRNEIKDEYNALD' A
#
# COMPACT_ATOMS: atom_id res chain seq x y z
N MET A 1 16.18 51.09 1.16
CA MET A 1 14.78 50.67 0.95
C MET A 1 14.79 49.39 0.13
N LYS A 2 13.88 48.48 0.43
CA LYS A 2 13.89 47.03 0.17
C LYS A 2 13.80 46.66 -1.31
N LEU A 3 14.43 45.55 -1.69
CA LEU A 3 13.87 44.53 -2.59
C LEU A 3 14.41 43.17 -2.14
N THR A 4 13.65 42.51 -1.26
CA THR A 4 13.83 41.08 -0.96
C THR A 4 12.88 40.34 -1.89
N ASP A 5 13.43 39.63 -2.87
CA ASP A 5 12.69 38.72 -3.74
C ASP A 5 11.98 37.66 -2.88
N LYS A 6 10.67 37.83 -2.73
CA LYS A 6 9.80 36.85 -2.08
C LYS A 6 9.59 35.72 -3.07
N HIS A 7 10.48 34.72 -3.04
CA HIS A 7 10.22 33.43 -3.68
C HIS A 7 9.00 32.80 -3.00
N SER A 8 7.83 32.99 -3.62
CA SER A 8 6.61 32.31 -3.24
C SER A 8 6.78 30.84 -3.59
N HIS A 9 7.20 30.03 -2.62
CA HIS A 9 7.07 28.57 -2.69
C HIS A 9 5.59 28.23 -2.55
N LYS A 10 4.81 28.43 -3.62
CA LYS A 10 3.52 27.75 -3.74
C LYS A 10 3.81 26.25 -3.82
N PRO A 11 3.25 25.41 -2.92
CA PRO A 11 3.32 23.97 -3.08
C PRO A 11 2.77 23.61 -4.46
N LYS A 12 3.47 22.73 -5.19
CA LYS A 12 2.88 22.17 -6.40
C LYS A 12 1.65 21.36 -6.00
N PRO A 13 0.58 21.36 -6.81
CA PRO A 13 -0.50 20.39 -6.65
C PRO A 13 0.11 18.98 -6.60
N ASP A 14 -0.34 18.16 -5.67
CA ASP A 14 0.06 16.76 -5.58
C ASP A 14 -0.52 16.00 -6.78
N ASP A 15 0.32 15.28 -7.52
CA ASP A 15 -0.12 14.49 -8.68
C ASP A 15 -0.52 13.10 -8.19
N ARG A 16 -1.84 12.88 -8.13
CA ARG A 16 -2.43 11.64 -7.63
C ARG A 16 -2.89 10.70 -8.74
N SER A 17 -2.55 11.00 -9.99
CA SER A 17 -3.07 10.27 -11.15
C SER A 17 -2.62 8.81 -11.21
N ASP A 18 -1.47 8.49 -10.61
CA ASP A 18 -0.90 7.13 -10.59
C ASP A 18 -1.08 6.39 -9.26
N ASN A 19 -1.69 7.03 -8.25
CA ASN A 19 -1.85 6.45 -6.91
C ASN A 19 -2.73 5.19 -6.92
N VAL A 20 -3.83 5.22 -7.67
CA VAL A 20 -4.76 4.08 -7.80
C VAL A 20 -4.05 2.86 -8.40
N GLU A 21 -3.30 3.06 -9.48
CA GLU A 21 -2.56 1.98 -10.17
C GLU A 21 -1.51 1.36 -9.24
N LYS A 22 -0.71 2.19 -8.58
CA LYS A 22 0.29 1.71 -7.60
C LYS A 22 -0.33 0.94 -6.44
N LEU A 23 -1.45 1.41 -5.90
CA LEU A 23 -2.14 0.71 -4.82
C LEU A 23 -2.70 -0.64 -5.28
N GLN A 24 -3.24 -0.71 -6.50
CA GLN A 24 -3.71 -1.96 -7.08
C GLN A 24 -2.57 -2.98 -7.27
N ASP A 25 -1.42 -2.53 -7.77
CA ASP A 25 -0.22 -3.37 -7.91
C ASP A 25 0.25 -3.90 -6.54
N MET A 26 0.34 -3.04 -5.52
CA MET A 26 0.72 -3.46 -4.17
C MET A 26 -0.26 -4.46 -3.56
N VAL A 27 -1.57 -4.31 -3.81
CA VAL A 27 -2.59 -5.28 -3.39
C VAL A 27 -2.34 -6.63 -4.08
N GLN A 28 -2.12 -6.63 -5.40
CA GLN A 28 -1.89 -7.86 -6.16
C GLN A 28 -0.60 -8.58 -5.72
N ASP A 29 0.49 -7.84 -5.51
CA ASP A 29 1.75 -8.39 -4.98
C ASP A 29 1.56 -8.97 -3.58
N THR A 30 0.80 -8.30 -2.73
CA THR A 30 0.54 -8.77 -1.36
C THR A 30 -0.30 -10.05 -1.36
N ILE A 31 -1.29 -10.16 -2.25
CA ILE A 31 -2.08 -11.40 -2.44
C ILE A 31 -1.18 -12.54 -2.91
N GLN A 32 -0.34 -12.32 -3.93
CA GLN A 32 0.60 -13.35 -4.39
C GLN A 32 1.58 -13.78 -3.28
N ASN A 33 1.98 -12.85 -2.41
CA ASN A 33 2.85 -13.15 -1.26
C ASN A 33 2.16 -13.98 -0.17
N ILE A 34 0.82 -13.86 -0.03
CA ILE A 34 0.01 -14.72 0.84
C ILE A 34 -0.13 -16.12 0.20
N GLU A 35 -0.39 -16.20 -1.10
CA GLU A 35 -0.51 -17.47 -1.81
C GLU A 35 0.80 -18.28 -1.76
N LYS A 36 1.94 -17.64 -2.06
CA LYS A 36 3.27 -18.26 -1.95
C LYS A 36 3.58 -18.72 -0.52
N SER A 37 3.17 -17.95 0.49
CA SER A 37 3.41 -18.35 1.87
C SER A 37 2.53 -19.53 2.31
N HIS A 38 1.32 -19.69 1.75
CA HIS A 38 0.51 -20.90 1.93
C HIS A 38 1.19 -22.14 1.35
N GLU A 39 1.91 -22.02 0.22
CA GLU A 39 2.71 -23.13 -0.30
C GLU A 39 3.84 -23.51 0.67
N THR A 40 4.56 -22.51 1.21
CA THR A 40 5.59 -22.74 2.24
C THR A 40 5.02 -23.42 3.48
N MET A 41 3.87 -22.94 4.00
CA MET A 41 3.22 -23.49 5.18
C MET A 41 2.86 -24.99 5.08
N ARG A 42 2.73 -25.54 3.88
CA ARG A 42 2.47 -26.99 3.69
C ARG A 42 3.64 -27.86 4.15
N PHE A 43 4.85 -27.31 4.18
CA PHE A 43 6.08 -28.02 4.54
C PHE A 43 6.69 -27.53 5.85
N THR A 44 6.01 -26.63 6.55
CA THR A 44 6.47 -25.99 7.78
C THR A 44 5.55 -26.33 8.95
N ASP A 45 6.10 -26.46 10.15
CA ASP A 45 5.36 -26.70 11.38
C ASP A 45 5.80 -25.78 12.53
N GLY A 46 5.22 -26.00 13.72
CA GLY A 46 5.60 -25.31 14.95
C GLY A 46 5.56 -23.77 14.87
N GLU A 47 6.57 -23.16 15.44
CA GLU A 47 6.70 -21.69 15.55
C GLU A 47 6.81 -21.01 14.18
N GLU A 48 7.46 -21.64 13.21
CA GLU A 48 7.63 -21.07 11.88
C GLU A 48 6.28 -20.97 11.15
N LYS A 49 5.43 -22.00 11.28
CA LYS A 49 4.07 -21.96 10.72
C LYS A 49 3.23 -20.85 11.36
N GLN A 50 3.29 -20.70 12.69
CA GLN A 50 2.58 -19.64 13.42
C GLN A 50 3.07 -18.24 13.03
N ALA A 51 4.37 -18.08 12.77
CA ALA A 51 4.95 -16.83 12.29
C ALA A 51 4.43 -16.46 10.89
N ILE A 52 4.32 -17.44 9.99
CA ILE A 52 3.75 -17.22 8.65
C ILE A 52 2.27 -16.84 8.76
N GLU A 53 1.47 -17.53 9.58
CA GLU A 53 0.05 -17.20 9.81
C GLU A 53 -0.13 -15.78 10.34
N THR A 54 0.66 -15.39 11.35
CA THR A 54 0.63 -14.04 11.92
C THR A 54 1.05 -12.96 10.90
N LYS A 55 2.00 -13.29 10.01
CA LYS A 55 2.40 -12.39 8.92
C LYS A 55 1.31 -12.27 7.86
N ASN A 56 0.64 -13.36 7.50
CA ASN A 56 -0.47 -13.35 6.54
C ASN A 56 -1.65 -12.55 7.08
N LYS A 57 -2.01 -12.70 8.36
CA LYS A 57 -3.06 -11.88 8.97
C LYS A 57 -2.80 -10.37 8.85
N ARG A 58 -1.57 -9.93 9.12
CA ARG A 58 -1.19 -8.51 8.96
C ARG A 58 -1.23 -8.05 7.50
N ARG A 59 -0.95 -8.94 6.54
CA ARG A 59 -1.06 -8.64 5.11
C ARG A 59 -2.52 -8.49 4.68
N GLU A 60 -3.44 -9.29 5.23
CA GLU A 60 -4.89 -9.13 5.01
C GLU A 60 -5.37 -7.76 5.52
N GLU A 61 -4.98 -7.38 6.73
CA GLU A 61 -5.27 -6.04 7.29
C GLU A 61 -4.69 -4.91 6.40
N ALA A 62 -3.48 -5.09 5.87
CA ALA A 62 -2.88 -4.13 4.95
C ALA A 62 -3.61 -4.05 3.60
N ILE A 63 -4.08 -5.18 3.06
CA ILE A 63 -4.90 -5.21 1.84
C ILE A 63 -6.20 -4.43 2.04
N ASP A 64 -6.86 -4.61 3.18
CA ASP A 64 -8.11 -3.90 3.46
C ASP A 64 -7.89 -2.39 3.60
N ALA A 65 -6.78 -1.97 4.21
CA ALA A 65 -6.38 -0.57 4.24
C ALA A 65 -6.13 -0.01 2.82
N MET A 66 -5.32 -0.69 2.00
CA MET A 66 -5.04 -0.28 0.62
C MET A 66 -6.32 -0.23 -0.23
N ARG A 67 -7.26 -1.17 -0.03
CA ARG A 67 -8.57 -1.16 -0.73
C ARG A 67 -9.42 0.04 -0.35
N ASN A 68 -9.35 0.50 0.90
CA ASN A 68 -10.04 1.73 1.31
C ASN A 68 -9.37 2.96 0.70
N GLU A 69 -8.03 3.01 0.71
CA GLU A 69 -7.27 4.08 0.05
C GLU A 69 -7.56 4.16 -1.44
N ILE A 70 -7.65 3.03 -2.15
CA ILE A 70 -8.04 3.00 -3.58
C ILE A 70 -9.39 3.67 -3.81
N LYS A 71 -10.37 3.43 -2.93
CA LYS A 71 -11.70 4.04 -3.04
C LYS A 71 -11.62 5.55 -2.82
N ASP A 72 -10.88 5.98 -1.81
CA ASP A 72 -10.70 7.40 -1.51
C ASP A 72 -9.95 8.12 -2.63
N GLU A 73 -8.92 7.49 -3.20
CA GLU A 73 -8.19 8.02 -4.35
C GLU A 73 -9.09 8.13 -5.58
N TYR A 74 -9.88 7.10 -5.90
CA TYR A 74 -10.83 7.12 -7.01
C TYR A 74 -11.89 8.22 -6.84
N ASN A 75 -12.46 8.37 -5.64
CA ASN A 75 -13.48 9.38 -5.34
C ASN A 75 -12.95 10.81 -5.42
N ALA A 76 -11.65 11.03 -5.24
CA ALA A 76 -11.04 12.35 -5.36
C ALA A 76 -10.42 12.61 -6.75
N LEU A 77 -10.55 11.65 -7.68
CA LEU A 77 -10.27 11.84 -9.11
C LEU A 77 -11.54 12.17 -9.94
N ASP A 78 -12.74 11.89 -9.41
CA ASP A 78 -14.06 12.25 -9.97
C ASP A 78 -14.45 13.70 -9.63
#